data_AF-A0A357YKQ6-F1
#
_entry.id   AF-A0A357YKQ6-F1
#
_cell.length_a   1.000
_cell.length_b   1.000
_cell.length_c   1.000
_cell.angle_alpha   90.00
_cell.angle_beta   90.00
_cell.angle_gamma   90.00
#
_symmetry.space_group_name_H-M   'P 1'
#
loop_
_entity.id
_entity.type
_entity.pdbx_description
1 polymer ?
#
loop_
_entity_poly.entity_id
_entity_poly.type
_entity_poly.pdbx_seq_one_letter_code
_entity_poly.pdbx_strand_id
1 'polypeptide(L)' 'MRISDNKYITLSYDLNVGEGDNLELMEQATEEQPMEFIFGTNMMLDAFEREIEGL' A
#
# COMPACT_ATOMS: atom_id res chain seq x y z
N MET A 1 5.46 14.46 5.84
CA MET A 1 4.62 13.80 6.86
C MET A 1 5.13 12.37 6.88
N ARG A 2 5.49 11.77 8.02
CA ARG A 2 6.16 10.46 8.03
C ARG A 2 5.15 9.39 8.42
N ILE A 3 4.93 8.40 7.56
CA ILE A 3 4.05 7.25 7.89
C ILE A 3 4.62 6.53 9.13
N SER A 4 3.75 6.24 10.10
CA SER A 4 4.09 5.64 11.40
C SER A 4 2.86 4.95 12.01
N ASP A 5 3.08 4.06 12.98
CA ASP A 5 2.04 3.20 13.56
C ASP A 5 0.81 3.96 14.06
N ASN A 6 -0.35 3.31 13.94
CA ASN A 6 -1.66 3.81 14.38
C ASN A 6 -2.08 5.13 13.70
N LYS A 7 -1.60 5.36 12.48
CA LYS A 7 -2.03 6.49 11.65
C LYS A 7 -3.00 6.02 10.59
N TYR A 8 -4.09 6.78 10.44
CA TYR A 8 -4.96 6.68 9.30
C TYR A 8 -4.25 7.28 8.08
N ILE A 9 -4.13 6.50 7.02
CA ILE A 9 -3.47 6.90 5.79
C ILE A 9 -4.35 6.58 4.59
N THR A 10 -4.24 7.45 3.60
CA THR A 10 -4.97 7.39 2.34
C THR A 10 -3.94 7.44 1.23
N LEU A 11 -3.86 6.40 0.40
CA LEU A 11 -2.82 6.26 -0.62
C LEU A 11 -3.44 5.85 -1.97
N SER A 12 -2.84 6.31 -3.05
CA SER A 12 -3.00 5.74 -4.38
C SER A 12 -1.80 4.85 -4.70
N TYR A 13 -2.04 3.65 -5.25
CA TYR A 13 -1.01 2.69 -5.62
C TYR A 13 -1.52 1.66 -6.63
N ASP A 14 -0.57 1.03 -7.33
CA ASP A 14 -0.81 -0.14 -8.17
C ASP A 14 -0.09 -1.35 -7.57
N LEU A 15 -0.84 -2.35 -7.11
CA LEU A 15 -0.30 -3.60 -6.58
C LEU A 15 -0.18 -4.63 -7.70
N ASN A 16 1.05 -4.92 -8.07
CA ASN A 16 1.37 -5.95 -9.06
C ASN A 16 1.96 -7.18 -8.37
N VAL A 17 1.51 -8.38 -8.77
CA VAL A 17 1.96 -9.66 -8.21
C VAL A 17 2.54 -10.51 -9.34
N GLY A 18 3.72 -11.07 -9.10
CA GLY A 18 4.41 -11.93 -10.06
C GLY A 18 5.93 -11.73 -9.99
N GLU A 19 6.66 -12.36 -10.92
CA GLU A 19 8.11 -12.29 -10.99
C GLU A 19 8.60 -11.96 -12.41
N GLY A 20 9.64 -11.12 -12.48
CA GLY A 20 10.25 -10.69 -13.73
C GLY A 20 9.28 -9.91 -14.62
N ASP A 21 9.11 -10.36 -15.85
CA ASP A 21 8.22 -9.72 -16.84
C ASP A 21 6.74 -10.14 -16.67
N ASN A 22 6.44 -11.08 -15.78
CA ASN A 22 5.07 -11.58 -15.55
C ASN A 22 4.45 -10.95 -14.30
N LEU A 23 4.41 -9.62 -14.25
CA LEU A 23 3.70 -8.88 -13.21
C LEU A 23 2.23 -8.72 -13.62
N GLU A 24 1.32 -9.21 -12.78
CA GLU A 24 -0.12 -9.07 -12.95
C GLU A 24 -0.66 -8.00 -11.99
N LEU A 25 -1.37 -7.01 -12.50
CA LEU A 25 -2.03 -5.98 -11.69
C LEU A 25 -3.20 -6.63 -10.93
N MET A 26 -3.02 -6.81 -9.62
CA MET A 26 -4.02 -7.41 -8.74
C MET A 26 -4.97 -6.37 -8.18
N GLU A 27 -4.45 -5.18 -7.86
CA GLU A 27 -5.23 -4.10 -7.25
C GLU A 27 -4.71 -2.74 -7.69
N GLN A 28 -5.62 -1.79 -7.85
CA GLN A 28 -5.31 -0.40 -8.15
C GLN A 28 -6.16 0.51 -7.28
N ALA A 29 -5.50 1.37 -6.51
CA ALA A 29 -6.10 2.46 -5.74
C ALA A 29 -5.78 3.78 -6.44
N THR A 30 -6.79 4.46 -6.97
CA THR A 30 -6.62 5.71 -7.72
C THR A 30 -6.80 6.93 -6.81
N GLU A 31 -6.46 8.13 -7.28
CA GLU A 31 -6.75 9.35 -6.52
C GLU A 31 -8.27 9.61 -6.35
N GLU A 32 -9.09 9.09 -7.26
CA GLU A 32 -10.55 9.19 -7.19
C GLU A 32 -11.16 8.20 -6.20
N GLN A 33 -10.53 7.03 -6.04
CA GLN A 33 -10.91 5.99 -5.09
C GLN A 33 -9.65 5.48 -4.36
N PRO A 34 -9.10 6.28 -3.43
CA PRO A 34 -7.88 5.92 -2.75
C PRO A 34 -8.15 4.84 -1.70
N MET A 35 -7.13 4.05 -1.40
CA MET A 35 -7.19 3.05 -0.35
C MET A 35 -6.99 3.71 1.01
N GLU A 36 -7.85 3.36 1.96
CA GLU A 36 -7.85 3.92 3.30
C GLU A 36 -7.63 2.81 4.33
N PHE A 37 -6.58 2.94 5.13
CA PHE A 37 -6.28 1.95 6.17
C PHE A 37 -5.48 2.58 7.32
N ILE A 38 -5.29 1.79 8.38
CA ILE A 38 -4.49 2.16 9.56
C ILE A 38 -3.14 1.45 9.48
N PHE A 39 -2.06 2.21 9.36
CA PHE A 39 -0.71 1.67 9.30
C PHE A 39 -0.31 0.96 10.60
N GLY A 40 0.36 -0.19 10.50
CA GLY A 40 0.85 -0.96 11.65
C GLY A 40 -0.23 -1.76 12.38
N THR A 41 -1.33 -2.10 11.70
CA THR A 41 -2.43 -2.89 12.27
C THR A 41 -2.58 -4.27 11.64
N ASN A 42 -1.62 -4.70 10.80
CA ASN A 42 -1.66 -5.96 10.04
C ASN A 42 -2.91 -6.06 9.12
N MET A 43 -3.44 -4.93 8.65
CA MET A 43 -4.53 -4.90 7.68
C MET A 43 -4.04 -5.01 6.23
N MET A 44 -2.77 -4.70 5.97
CA MET A 44 -2.11 -4.84 4.67
C MET A 44 -0.94 -5.83 4.75
N LEU A 45 -0.44 -6.26 3.60
CA LEU A 45 0.72 -7.14 3.51
C LEU A 45 1.94 -6.49 4.17
N ASP A 46 2.67 -7.24 5.00
CA ASP A 46 3.90 -6.74 5.66
C ASP A 46 4.91 -6.14 4.68
N ALA A 47 5.03 -6.73 3.49
CA ALA A 47 5.91 -6.23 2.43
C ALA A 47 5.47 -4.84 1.93
N PHE A 48 4.16 -4.61 1.83
CA PHE A 48 3.61 -3.31 1.45
C PHE A 48 3.86 -2.27 2.54
N GLU A 49 3.59 -2.59 3.80
CA GLU A 49 3.83 -1.67 4.93
C GLU A 49 5.30 -1.23 5.00
N ARG A 50 6.24 -2.13 4.70
CA ARG A 50 7.69 -1.81 4.65
C ARG A 50 8.08 -0.87 3.50
N GLU A 51 7.48 -1.02 2.33
CA GLU A 51 7.79 -0.17 1.16
C GLU A 51 7.31 1.28 1.36
N ILE A 52 6.24 1.48 2.13
CA ILE A 52 5.71 2.80 2.43
C ILE A 52 6.19 3.37 3.76
N GLU A 53 6.84 2.57 4.60
CA GLU A 53 7.35 2.99 5.90
C GLU A 53 8.38 4.13 5.71
N GLY A 54 8.04 5.31 6.21
CA GLY A 54 8.95 6.45 6.19
C GLY A 54 8.88 7.37 4.96
N LEU A 55 8.02 7.08 3.98
CA LEU A 55 7.50 8.09 3.05
C LEU A 55 6.76 9.20 3.83
#